data_AF-A0A7Y0M9U2-F1
#
_entry.id   AF-A0A7Y0M9U2-F1
#
_cell.length_a   1.000
_cell.length_b   1.000
_cell.length_c   1.000
_cell.angle_alpha   90.00
_cell.angle_beta   90.00
_cell.angle_gamma   90.00
#
_symmetry.space_group_name_H-M   'P 1'
#
loop_
_entity.id
_entity.type
_entity.pdbx_description
1 polymer ?
#
loop_
_entity_poly.entity_id
_entity_poly.type
_entity_poly.pdbx_seq_one_letter_code
_entity_poly.pdbx_strand_id
1 'polypeptide(L)'
;MVEAIDSTAIELAPALESARAAYGHYDEITKGNETRLKTLRSADEKDPRVPGLLETGTKMLNTVGSNREFWCVRYCRELERTNKLEVVREQLLAARYRLEVAQQPAEGHAHLASLAAVAEPLTSAANTDQPELREALRPVREAEALAELKERS
;
A
#
# COMPACT_ATOMS: atom_id res chain seq x y z
N MET A 1 4.19 -6.73 9.25
CA MET A 1 3.53 -5.40 9.33
C MET A 1 2.98 -4.96 7.97
N VAL A 2 3.77 -4.89 6.89
CA VAL A 2 3.24 -4.65 5.52
C VAL A 2 2.28 -5.77 5.10
N GLU A 3 2.63 -7.03 5.39
CA GLU A 3 1.77 -8.20 5.12
C GLU A 3 0.39 -8.13 5.80
N ALA A 4 0.30 -7.51 6.98
CA ALA A 4 -0.98 -7.34 7.67
C ALA A 4 -1.84 -6.28 6.97
N ILE A 5 -1.22 -5.24 6.42
CA ILE A 5 -1.91 -4.23 5.59
C ILE A 5 -2.37 -4.88 4.28
N ASP A 6 -1.53 -5.67 3.63
CA ASP A 6 -1.87 -6.39 2.40
C ASP A 6 -3.03 -7.39 2.62
N SER A 7 -3.01 -8.15 3.73
CA SER A 7 -4.13 -9.02 4.13
C SER A 7 -5.43 -8.22 4.33
N THR A 8 -5.35 -7.07 5.00
CA THR A 8 -6.51 -6.20 5.23
C THR A 8 -7.03 -5.61 3.92
N ALA A 9 -6.17 -5.28 2.95
CA ALA A 9 -6.57 -4.84 1.62
C ALA A 9 -7.37 -5.92 0.88
N ILE A 10 -6.91 -7.17 0.94
CA ILE A 10 -7.57 -8.33 0.32
C ILE A 10 -8.95 -8.55 0.94
N GLU A 11 -9.09 -8.42 2.26
CA GLU A 11 -10.38 -8.55 2.95
C GLU A 11 -11.38 -7.44 2.60
N LEU A 12 -10.89 -6.25 2.27
CA LEU A 12 -11.73 -5.08 1.96
C LEU A 12 -12.14 -4.99 0.49
N ALA A 13 -11.35 -5.55 -0.43
CA ALA A 13 -11.63 -5.50 -1.86
C ALA A 13 -13.06 -5.99 -2.22
N PRO A 14 -13.56 -7.13 -1.68
CA PRO A 14 -14.92 -7.59 -1.97
C PRO A 14 -16.02 -6.62 -1.53
N ALA A 15 -15.82 -5.91 -0.42
CA ALA A 15 -16.80 -4.96 0.09
C ALA A 15 -16.91 -3.73 -0.84
N LEU A 16 -15.77 -3.22 -1.32
CA LEU A 16 -15.73 -2.11 -2.27
C LEU A 16 -16.34 -2.50 -3.63
N GLU A 17 -16.00 -3.68 -4.14
CA GLU A 17 -16.56 -4.21 -5.40
C GLU A 17 -18.06 -4.43 -5.30
N SER A 18 -18.53 -5.01 -4.19
CA SER A 18 -19.95 -5.22 -3.93
C SER A 18 -20.72 -3.89 -3.85
N ALA A 19 -20.18 -2.91 -3.13
CA ALA A 19 -20.80 -1.58 -3.03
C ALA A 19 -20.84 -0.87 -4.40
N ARG A 20 -19.78 -0.98 -5.20
CA ARG A 20 -19.71 -0.43 -6.56
C ARG A 20 -20.76 -1.07 -7.48
N ALA A 21 -20.85 -2.41 -7.47
CA ALA A 21 -21.78 -3.16 -8.30
C ALA A 21 -23.24 -2.86 -7.91
N ALA A 22 -23.55 -2.85 -6.60
CA ALA A 22 -24.87 -2.52 -6.10
C ALA A 22 -25.26 -1.08 -6.46
N TYR A 23 -24.37 -0.11 -6.26
CA TYR A 23 -24.60 1.28 -6.66
C TYR A 23 -24.90 1.39 -8.16
N GLY A 24 -24.07 0.78 -9.02
CA GLY A 24 -24.28 0.79 -10.47
C GLY A 24 -25.63 0.20 -10.87
N HIS A 25 -26.02 -0.93 -10.27
CA HIS A 25 -27.31 -1.56 -10.51
C HIS A 25 -28.49 -0.64 -10.17
N TYR A 26 -28.48 -0.01 -8.98
CA TYR A 26 -29.56 0.92 -8.60
C TYR A 26 -29.55 2.21 -9.42
N ASP A 27 -28.39 2.68 -9.88
CA ASP A 27 -28.29 3.83 -10.80
C ASP A 27 -28.96 3.53 -12.17
N GLU A 28 -28.73 2.34 -12.72
CA GLU A 28 -29.37 1.88 -13.95
C GLU A 28 -30.89 1.74 -13.81
N ILE A 29 -31.37 1.12 -12.72
CA ILE A 29 -32.81 1.00 -12.45
C ILE A 29 -33.44 2.39 -12.30
N THR A 30 -32.77 3.30 -11.61
CA THR A 30 -33.26 4.68 -11.40
C THR A 30 -33.47 5.37 -12.75
N LYS A 31 -32.45 5.39 -13.62
CA LYS A 31 -32.53 5.97 -14.97
C LYS A 31 -33.61 5.32 -15.82
N GLY A 32 -33.75 4.00 -15.73
CA GLY A 32 -34.79 3.25 -16.44
C GLY A 32 -36.20 3.65 -15.99
N ASN A 33 -36.43 3.78 -14.68
CA ASN A 33 -37.72 4.21 -14.13
C ASN A 33 -38.03 5.68 -14.42
N GLU A 34 -37.04 6.58 -14.35
CA GLU A 34 -37.20 7.98 -14.77
C GLU A 34 -37.64 8.08 -16.23
N THR A 35 -36.98 7.32 -17.11
CA THR A 35 -37.31 7.28 -18.54
C THR A 35 -38.74 6.78 -18.76
N ARG A 36 -39.12 5.66 -18.14
CA ARG A 36 -40.48 5.09 -18.24
C ARG A 36 -41.54 6.05 -17.71
N LEU A 37 -41.29 6.69 -16.57
CA LEU A 37 -42.21 7.69 -16.00
C LEU A 37 -42.34 8.91 -16.91
N LYS A 38 -41.25 9.38 -17.52
CA LYS A 38 -41.30 10.47 -18.48
C LYS A 38 -42.18 10.10 -19.68
N THR A 39 -42.00 8.91 -20.24
CA THR A 39 -42.85 8.41 -21.33
C THR A 39 -44.32 8.30 -20.91
N LEU A 40 -44.59 7.80 -19.70
CA LEU A 40 -45.94 7.65 -19.18
C LEU A 40 -46.63 9.00 -18.94
N ARG A 41 -45.89 10.03 -18.49
CA ARG A 41 -46.40 11.42 -18.35
C ARG A 41 -46.74 12.06 -19.71
N SER A 42 -46.16 11.57 -20.79
CA SER A 42 -46.46 12.02 -22.16
C SER A 42 -47.55 11.17 -22.83
N ALA A 43 -48.08 10.14 -22.16
CA ALA A 43 -49.17 9.32 -22.67
C ALA A 43 -50.53 10.03 -22.53
N ASP A 44 -51.56 9.51 -23.20
CA ASP A 44 -52.91 10.07 -23.15
C ASP A 44 -53.47 10.04 -21.72
N GLU A 45 -53.68 11.22 -21.13
CA GLU A 45 -54.22 11.41 -19.78
C GLU A 45 -55.68 10.91 -19.65
N LYS A 46 -56.36 10.64 -20.77
CA LYS A 46 -57.71 10.07 -20.77
C LYS A 46 -57.73 8.56 -20.51
N ASP A 47 -56.58 7.88 -20.58
CA ASP A 47 -56.50 6.46 -20.19
C ASP A 47 -56.58 6.34 -18.65
N PRO A 48 -57.63 5.67 -18.11
CA PRO A 48 -57.86 5.59 -16.67
C PRO A 48 -56.75 4.83 -15.90
N ARG A 49 -55.85 4.12 -16.59
CA ARG A 49 -54.73 3.40 -15.98
C ARG A 49 -53.52 4.29 -15.71
N VAL A 50 -53.37 5.38 -16.46
CA VAL A 50 -52.20 6.26 -16.42
C VAL A 50 -51.97 6.86 -15.02
N PRO A 51 -52.99 7.37 -14.29
CA PRO A 51 -52.79 7.90 -12.95
C PRO A 51 -52.22 6.86 -11.96
N GLY A 52 -52.76 5.64 -11.93
CA GLY A 52 -52.30 4.58 -11.03
C GLY A 52 -50.89 4.09 -11.34
N LEU A 53 -50.54 4.01 -12.62
CA LEU A 53 -49.18 3.67 -13.08
C LEU A 53 -48.18 4.78 -12.73
N LEU A 54 -48.57 6.06 -12.84
CA LEU A 54 -47.72 7.20 -12.44
C LEU A 54 -47.47 7.21 -10.95
N GLU A 55 -48.49 6.96 -10.12
CA GLU A 55 -48.34 6.88 -8.68
C GLU A 55 -47.40 5.73 -8.27
N THR A 56 -47.65 4.53 -8.82
CA THR A 56 -46.84 3.34 -8.54
C THR A 56 -45.40 3.52 -9.01
N GLY A 57 -45.22 4.01 -10.23
CA GLY A 57 -43.89 4.28 -10.79
C GLY A 57 -43.13 5.33 -9.99
N THR A 58 -43.80 6.37 -9.49
CA THR A 58 -43.18 7.41 -8.66
C THR A 58 -42.73 6.85 -7.30
N LYS A 59 -43.57 6.04 -6.64
CA LYS A 59 -43.19 5.33 -5.39
C LYS A 59 -42.00 4.40 -5.60
N MET A 60 -41.98 3.67 -6.72
CA MET A 60 -40.89 2.79 -7.07
C MET A 60 -39.60 3.56 -7.36
N LEU A 61 -39.68 4.68 -8.09
CA LEU A 61 -38.55 5.56 -8.35
C LEU A 61 -37.96 6.11 -7.04
N ASN A 62 -38.79 6.57 -6.10
CA ASN A 62 -38.33 7.07 -4.80
C ASN A 62 -37.62 5.97 -3.99
N THR A 63 -38.12 4.74 -4.02
CA THR A 63 -37.54 3.60 -3.30
C THR A 63 -36.18 3.22 -3.88
N VAL A 64 -36.10 3.10 -5.21
CA VAL A 64 -34.84 2.80 -5.91
C VAL A 64 -33.85 3.95 -5.73
N GLY A 65 -34.30 5.20 -5.79
CA GLY A 65 -33.48 6.38 -5.53
C GLY A 65 -32.88 6.39 -4.13
N SER A 66 -33.67 6.03 -3.11
CA SER A 66 -33.18 5.91 -1.72
C SER A 66 -32.12 4.80 -1.60
N ASN A 67 -32.33 3.65 -2.24
CA ASN A 67 -31.36 2.56 -2.26
C ASN A 67 -30.07 2.96 -3.00
N ARG A 68 -30.20 3.67 -4.12
CA ARG A 68 -29.06 4.22 -4.88
C ARG A 68 -28.23 5.15 -4.00
N GLU A 69 -28.87 6.06 -3.27
CA GLU A 69 -28.19 7.00 -2.37
C GLU A 69 -27.48 6.26 -1.24
N PHE A 70 -28.14 5.29 -0.61
CA PHE A 70 -27.52 4.44 0.40
C PHE A 70 -26.25 3.75 -0.12
N TRP A 71 -26.33 3.11 -1.30
CA TRP A 71 -25.17 2.42 -1.88
C TRP A 71 -24.09 3.37 -2.38
N CYS A 72 -24.45 4.59 -2.79
CA CYS A 72 -23.48 5.64 -3.11
C CYS A 72 -22.64 6.00 -1.87
N VAL A 73 -23.30 6.28 -0.74
CA VAL A 73 -22.63 6.60 0.53
C VAL A 73 -21.76 5.42 0.99
N ARG A 74 -22.25 4.19 0.88
CA ARG A 74 -21.48 2.98 1.23
C ARG A 74 -20.26 2.82 0.33
N TYR A 75 -20.40 3.02 -0.98
CA TYR A 75 -19.30 2.96 -1.93
C TYR A 75 -18.22 4.02 -1.62
N CYS A 76 -18.61 5.28 -1.40
CA CYS A 76 -17.68 6.33 -1.02
C CYS A 76 -16.92 6.00 0.27
N ARG A 77 -17.62 5.46 1.28
CA ARG A 77 -17.00 5.06 2.55
C ARG A 77 -15.96 3.95 2.38
N GLU A 78 -16.28 2.90 1.63
CA GLU A 78 -15.32 1.82 1.38
C GLU A 78 -14.15 2.30 0.52
N LEU A 79 -14.39 3.19 -0.45
CA LEU A 79 -13.33 3.79 -1.26
C LEU A 79 -12.36 4.61 -0.39
N GLU A 80 -12.87 5.45 0.50
CA GLU A 80 -12.05 6.19 1.46
C GLU A 80 -11.24 5.25 2.37
N ARG A 81 -11.84 4.13 2.81
CA ARG A 81 -11.15 3.15 3.66
C ARG A 81 -9.99 2.50 2.93
N THR A 82 -10.19 2.11 1.66
CA THR A 82 -9.14 1.56 0.80
C THR A 82 -8.02 2.59 0.57
N ASN A 83 -8.36 3.84 0.25
CA ASN A 83 -7.37 4.90 0.03
C ASN A 83 -6.53 5.17 1.29
N LYS A 84 -7.14 5.22 2.48
CA LYS A 84 -6.42 5.38 3.74
C LYS A 84 -5.44 4.23 3.98
N LEU A 85 -5.85 3.01 3.65
CA LEU A 85 -5.03 1.82 3.82
C LEU A 85 -3.82 1.85 2.87
N GLU A 86 -4.01 2.30 1.64
CA GLU A 86 -2.93 2.50 0.66
C GLU A 86 -1.93 3.56 1.12
N VAL A 87 -2.39 4.71 1.64
CA VAL A 87 -1.50 5.74 2.20
C VAL A 87 -0.66 5.20 3.36
N VAL A 88 -1.26 4.44 4.29
CA VAL A 88 -0.51 3.83 5.40
C VAL A 88 0.51 2.80 4.87
N ARG A 89 0.15 2.03 3.85
CA ARG A 89 1.07 1.09 3.18
C ARG A 89 2.29 1.81 2.61
N GLU A 90 2.08 2.88 1.86
CA GLU A 90 3.16 3.69 1.27
C GLU A 90 4.07 4.30 2.34
N GLN A 91 3.49 4.86 3.41
CA GLN A 91 4.24 5.42 4.53
C GLN A 91 5.10 4.36 5.22
N LEU A 92 4.56 3.15 5.41
CA LEU A 92 5.29 2.05 6.01
C LEU A 92 6.44 1.56 5.12
N LEU A 93 6.23 1.48 3.80
CA LEU A 93 7.28 1.14 2.84
C LEU A 93 8.39 2.20 2.85
N ALA A 94 8.04 3.48 2.86
CA ALA A 94 9.00 4.57 2.96
C ALA A 94 9.79 4.53 4.28
N ALA A 95 9.13 4.24 5.41
CA ALA A 95 9.78 4.10 6.71
C ALA A 95 10.74 2.90 6.73
N ARG A 96 10.34 1.76 6.16
CA ARG A 96 11.19 0.57 6.02
C ARG A 96 12.43 0.88 5.18
N TYR A 97 12.27 1.55 4.04
CA TYR A 97 13.40 1.94 3.20
C TYR A 97 14.38 2.86 3.94
N ARG A 98 13.87 3.86 4.69
CA ARG A 98 14.71 4.73 5.52
C ARG A 98 15.47 3.96 6.59
N LEU A 99 14.84 2.94 7.20
CA LEU A 99 15.50 2.08 8.18
C LEU A 99 16.61 1.25 7.54
N GLU A 100 16.36 0.62 6.38
CA GLU A 100 17.35 -0.16 5.64
C GLU A 100 18.56 0.71 5.24
N VAL A 101 18.31 1.92 4.73
CA VAL A 101 19.38 2.89 4.41
C VAL A 101 20.14 3.36 5.65
N ALA A 102 19.49 3.50 6.81
CA ALA A 102 20.14 3.87 8.06
C ALA A 102 20.94 2.73 8.70
N GLN A 103 20.55 1.47 8.47
CA GLN A 103 21.24 0.28 8.97
C GLN A 103 22.53 -0.02 8.21
N GLN A 104 22.59 0.23 6.90
CA GLN A 104 23.80 0.00 6.10
C GLN A 104 25.06 0.73 6.62
N PRO A 105 25.02 2.04 6.97
CA PRO A 105 26.14 2.70 7.61
C PRO A 105 26.45 2.12 8.98
N ALA A 106 25.44 1.75 9.78
CA ALA A 106 25.67 1.18 11.12
C ALA A 106 26.38 -0.18 11.06
N GLU A 107 26.01 -1.04 10.11
CA GLU A 107 26.68 -2.30 9.82
C GLU A 107 28.11 -2.08 9.28
N GLY A 108 28.29 -1.08 8.40
CA GLY A 108 29.62 -0.67 7.94
C GLY A 108 30.54 -0.18 9.07
N HIS A 109 30.03 0.65 9.97
CA HIS A 109 30.78 1.11 11.15
C HIS A 109 31.04 0.00 12.15
N ALA A 110 30.09 -0.92 12.36
CA ALA A 110 30.29 -2.10 13.23
C ALA A 110 31.35 -3.04 12.64
N HIS A 111 31.37 -3.23 11.32
CA HIS A 111 32.40 -4.03 10.64
C HIS A 111 33.78 -3.37 10.75
N LEU A 112 33.88 -2.06 10.53
CA LEU A 112 35.12 -1.31 10.71
C LEU A 112 35.61 -1.32 12.17
N ALA A 113 34.71 -1.16 13.14
CA ALA A 113 35.04 -1.28 14.56
C ALA A 113 35.51 -2.69 14.93
N SER A 114 34.91 -3.74 14.35
CA SER A 114 35.38 -5.11 14.52
C SER A 114 36.76 -5.34 13.89
N LEU A 115 37.04 -4.77 12.71
CA LEU A 115 38.37 -4.84 12.09
C LEU A 115 39.42 -4.09 12.92
N ALA A 116 39.08 -2.90 13.44
CA ALA A 116 39.95 -2.15 14.33
C ALA A 116 40.24 -2.88 15.64
N ALA A 117 39.23 -3.51 16.26
CA ALA A 117 39.39 -4.33 17.46
C ALA A 117 40.23 -5.61 17.22
N VAL A 118 40.28 -6.12 15.99
CA VAL A 118 41.18 -7.21 15.59
C VAL A 118 42.60 -6.70 15.31
N ALA A 119 42.74 -5.45 14.85
CA ALA A 119 44.05 -4.81 14.60
C ALA A 119 44.78 -4.32 15.88
N GLU A 120 44.05 -3.93 16.92
CA GLU A 120 44.63 -3.53 18.23
C GLU A 120 45.50 -4.63 18.90
N PRO A 121 45.07 -5.91 18.99
CA PRO A 121 45.92 -6.98 19.51
C PRO A 121 47.15 -7.25 18.63
N LEU A 122 47.03 -7.14 17.30
CA LEU A 122 48.12 -7.38 16.35
C LEU A 122 49.21 -6.30 16.37
N THR A 123 48.82 -5.04 16.57
CA THR A 123 49.78 -3.93 16.75
C THR A 123 50.49 -3.99 18.10
N SER A 124 49.81 -4.47 19.15
CA SER A 124 50.45 -4.74 20.45
C SER A 124 51.47 -5.90 20.37
N ALA A 125 51.18 -6.94 19.58
CA ALA A 125 52.05 -8.10 19.38
C ALA A 125 53.23 -7.81 18.43
N ALA A 126 53.10 -6.85 17.50
CA ALA A 126 54.18 -6.41 16.63
C ALA A 126 55.33 -5.70 17.39
N ASN A 127 55.08 -5.21 18.61
CA ASN A 127 56.07 -4.59 19.49
C ASN A 127 56.75 -5.58 20.45
N THR A 128 56.36 -6.85 20.43
CA THR A 128 57.08 -7.93 21.13
C THR A 128 57.95 -8.70 20.14
N ASP A 129 59.21 -8.93 20.50
CA ASP A 129 60.21 -9.66 19.70
C ASP A 129 59.87 -11.18 19.61
N GLN A 130 58.79 -11.51 18.91
CA GLN A 130 58.44 -12.88 18.55
C GLN A 130 58.47 -13.04 17.02
N PRO A 131 59.48 -13.72 16.46
CA PRO A 131 59.67 -13.82 15.01
C PRO A 131 58.57 -14.62 14.30
N GLU A 132 57.94 -15.58 14.99
CA GLU A 132 56.88 -16.44 14.45
C GLU A 132 55.58 -15.65 14.15
N LEU A 133 55.29 -14.62 14.95
CA LEU A 133 54.15 -13.72 14.75
C LEU A 133 54.35 -12.74 13.59
N ARG A 134 55.61 -12.40 13.27
CA ARG A 134 55.96 -11.55 12.12
C ARG A 134 55.66 -12.22 10.79
N GLU A 135 55.87 -13.54 10.68
CA GLU A 135 55.52 -14.29 9.48
C GLU A 135 54.01 -14.48 9.33
N ALA A 136 53.29 -14.68 10.44
CA ALA A 136 51.82 -14.79 10.43
C ALA A 136 51.12 -13.47 10.03
N LEU A 137 51.76 -12.32 10.27
CA LEU A 137 51.25 -10.99 9.92
C LEU A 137 51.55 -10.54 8.47
N ARG A 138 52.42 -11.27 7.75
CA ARG A 138 52.75 -10.99 6.34
C ARG A 138 51.52 -11.01 5.41
N PRO A 139 50.64 -12.03 5.42
CA PRO A 139 49.48 -12.05 4.52
C PRO A 139 48.45 -10.95 4.81
N VAL A 140 48.35 -10.47 6.07
CA VAL A 140 47.44 -9.38 6.43
C VAL A 140 47.93 -8.04 5.86
N ARG A 141 49.24 -7.78 5.93
CA ARG A 141 49.85 -6.58 5.33
C ARG A 141 49.81 -6.57 3.82
N GLU A 142 49.93 -7.74 3.19
CA GLU A 142 49.77 -7.89 1.73
C GLU A 142 48.31 -7.63 1.31
N ALA A 143 47.33 -8.01 2.14
CA ALA A 143 45.93 -7.71 1.90
C ALA A 143 45.59 -6.21 2.08
N GLU A 144 46.17 -5.54 3.09
CA GLU A 144 46.04 -4.08 3.29
C GLU A 144 46.65 -3.29 2.13
N ALA A 145 47.85 -3.68 1.66
CA ALA A 145 48.49 -3.06 0.50
C ALA A 145 47.68 -3.24 -0.81
N LEU A 146 47.00 -4.38 -0.97
CA LEU A 146 46.09 -4.62 -2.09
C LEU A 146 44.80 -3.81 -1.99
N ALA A 147 44.31 -3.56 -0.78
CA ALA A 147 43.13 -2.71 -0.55
C ALA A 147 43.43 -1.23 -0.87
N GLU A 148 44.59 -0.71 -0.45
CA GLU A 148 45.02 0.67 -0.76
C GLU A 148 45.23 0.92 -2.26
N LEU A 149 45.67 -0.09 -3.01
CA LEU A 149 45.81 0.01 -4.48
C LEU A 149 44.45 0.09 -5.19
N LYS A 150 43.41 -0.51 -4.60
CA LYS A 150 42.05 -0.52 -5.15
C LYS A 150 41.28 0.77 -4.87
N GLU A 151 41.64 1.52 -3.82
CA GLU A 151 41.13 2.88 -3.56
C GLU A 151 41.79 3.96 -4.42
N ARG A 152 42.94 3.66 -5.06
CA ARG A 152 43.70 4.60 -5.91
C ARG A 152 43.51 4.39 -7.41
N SER A 153 42.70 3.41 -7.82
CA SER A 153 42.31 3.12 -9.21
C SER A 153 40.86 3.52 -9.48
#